data_AF-A0A7S3XYI3-F1
#
_entry.id   AF-A0A7S3XYI3-F1
#
_cell.length_a   1.000
_cell.length_b   1.000
_cell.length_c   1.000
_cell.angle_alpha   90.00
_cell.angle_beta   90.00
_cell.angle_gamma   90.00
#
_symmetry.space_group_name_H-M   'P 1'
#
loop_
_entity.id
_entity.type
_entity.pdbx_description
1 polymer ?
#
loop_
_entity_poly.entity_id
_entity_poly.type
_entity_poly.pdbx_seq_one_letter_code
_entity_poly.pdbx_strand_id
1 'polypeptide(L)'
;INQYRGAIVRSIAEKANTMMPGIYDEGLLYSDDPIKGIRVMAPQYHPKRNQGRGHQLAQFLRSSITGAVDEVPGVGPVAKRKLAEAEDNIQTTHQLLGKYLSLKGKETDCIEHCETFYQWLKTIGINQYRGAIVRSIAEKANTMMPGIYEGSLYPDDD
;
A
#
# COMPACT_ATOMS: atom_id res chain seq x y z
N ILE A 1 23.75 25.17 17.31
CA ILE A 1 23.30 24.62 16.01
C ILE A 1 22.60 23.25 16.16
N ASN A 2 23.05 22.36 17.05
CA ASN A 2 22.42 21.03 17.24
C ASN A 2 21.05 21.02 17.97
N GLN A 3 20.76 21.99 18.83
CA GLN A 3 19.51 22.00 19.62
C GLN A 3 18.25 22.27 18.76
N TYR A 4 18.35 23.11 17.73
CA TYR A 4 17.23 23.48 16.86
C TYR A 4 16.88 22.39 15.84
N ARG A 5 17.85 21.55 15.44
CA ARG A 5 17.62 20.41 14.55
C ARG A 5 16.73 19.35 15.21
N GLY A 6 16.96 19.04 16.49
CA GLY A 6 16.16 18.06 17.22
C GLY A 6 14.71 18.45 17.47
N ALA A 7 14.38 19.75 17.45
CA ALA A 7 13.01 20.23 17.63
C ALA A 7 12.19 20.13 16.33
N ILE A 8 12.81 20.43 15.18
CA ILE A 8 12.16 20.33 13.87
C ILE A 8 11.86 18.87 13.54
N VAL A 9 12.83 17.98 13.74
CA VAL A 9 12.65 16.55 13.43
C VAL A 9 11.60 15.92 14.35
N ARG A 10 11.53 16.33 15.63
CA ARG A 10 10.46 15.92 16.54
C ARG A 10 9.08 16.38 16.08
N SER A 11 8.94 17.63 15.66
CA SER A 11 7.65 18.14 15.16
C SER A 11 7.17 17.41 13.90
N ILE A 12 8.10 17.02 13.01
CA ILE A 12 7.79 16.22 11.82
C ILE A 12 7.37 14.80 12.23
N ALA A 13 8.10 14.16 13.15
CA ALA A 13 7.78 12.82 13.65
C ALA A 13 6.44 12.77 14.39
N GLU A 14 6.12 13.78 15.21
CA GLU A 14 4.82 13.89 15.89
C GLU A 14 3.68 14.08 14.90
N LYS A 15 3.85 14.94 13.89
CA LYS A 15 2.85 15.10 12.80
C LYS A 15 2.67 13.82 12.00
N ALA A 16 3.75 13.10 11.73
CA ALA A 16 3.67 11.88 10.96
C ALA A 16 3.07 10.71 11.77
N ASN A 17 3.34 10.61 13.07
CA ASN A 17 2.73 9.62 13.96
C ASN A 17 1.25 9.93 14.26
N THR A 18 0.85 11.19 14.23
CA THR A 18 -0.58 11.58 14.31
C THR A 18 -1.34 11.28 13.01
N MET A 19 -0.67 11.40 11.85
CA MET A 19 -1.26 11.03 10.56
C MET A 19 -1.26 9.52 10.31
N MET A 20 -0.28 8.78 10.83
CA MET A 20 -0.15 7.33 10.70
C MET A 20 0.44 6.70 11.98
N PRO A 21 -0.41 6.36 12.96
CA PRO A 21 0.06 5.88 14.25
C PRO A 21 0.78 4.53 14.13
N GLY A 22 2.01 4.47 14.67
CA GLY A 22 2.81 3.24 14.79
C GLY A 22 3.94 3.05 13.77
N ILE A 23 4.29 4.09 13.00
CA ILE A 23 5.36 4.06 11.99
C ILE A 23 6.73 4.50 12.57
N TYR A 24 6.79 5.11 13.76
CA TYR A 24 7.99 5.76 14.30
C TYR A 24 8.46 5.18 15.64
N ASP A 25 9.77 4.96 15.77
CA ASP A 25 10.48 4.58 17.01
C ASP A 25 11.39 5.74 17.44
N GLU A 26 11.14 6.30 18.63
CA GLU A 26 11.86 7.49 19.12
C GLU A 26 13.37 7.26 19.36
N GLY A 27 13.81 6.00 19.48
CA GLY A 27 15.21 5.64 19.77
C GLY A 27 16.23 5.95 18.65
N LEU A 28 15.77 6.27 17.44
CA LEU A 28 16.60 6.45 16.24
C LEU A 28 16.80 7.91 15.80
N LEU A 29 16.25 8.87 16.55
CA LEU A 29 16.34 10.31 16.28
C LEU A 29 17.73 10.95 16.53
N TYR A 30 18.70 10.16 17.01
CA TYR A 30 20.02 10.64 17.46
C TYR A 30 21.22 9.91 16.83
N SER A 31 21.04 9.15 15.74
CA SER A 31 22.20 8.60 15.01
C SER A 31 22.83 9.66 14.10
N ASP A 32 24.17 9.73 14.08
CA ASP A 32 24.95 10.74 13.33
C ASP A 32 24.81 10.67 11.79
N ASP A 33 24.17 9.61 11.27
CA ASP A 33 23.86 9.44 9.84
C ASP A 33 22.43 9.95 9.53
N PRO A 34 22.25 11.14 8.92
CA PRO A 34 20.94 11.76 8.70
C PRO A 34 20.03 11.03 7.69
N ILE A 35 20.55 10.01 7.00
CA ILE A 35 19.82 9.18 6.03
C ILE A 35 19.40 7.82 6.64
N LYS A 36 20.07 7.36 7.72
CA LYS A 36 19.80 6.05 8.34
C LYS A 36 18.70 6.05 9.41
N GLY A 37 18.22 7.22 9.85
CA GLY A 37 17.14 7.34 10.83
C GLY A 37 15.76 6.92 10.32
N ILE A 38 15.60 6.69 9.01
CA ILE A 38 14.42 6.05 8.44
C ILE A 38 14.64 4.55 8.52
N ARG A 39 14.16 3.93 9.60
CA ARG A 39 14.05 2.47 9.65
C ARG A 39 13.03 2.05 8.59
N VAL A 40 13.51 1.71 7.39
CA VAL A 40 12.72 1.00 6.39
C VAL A 40 12.31 -0.32 7.05
N MET A 41 11.12 -0.38 7.64
CA MET A 41 10.56 -1.66 8.04
C MET A 41 10.54 -2.53 6.79
N ALA A 42 10.98 -3.78 6.90
CA ALA A 42 10.86 -4.72 5.79
C ALA A 42 9.40 -4.69 5.30
N PRO A 43 9.17 -4.55 3.98
CA PRO A 43 7.82 -4.40 3.44
C PRO A 43 6.93 -5.55 3.92
N GLN A 44 5.77 -5.22 4.51
CA GLN A 44 4.84 -6.21 5.02
C GLN A 44 4.08 -6.89 3.88
N TYR A 45 3.91 -6.14 2.78
CA TYR A 45 3.40 -6.66 1.54
C TYR A 45 4.46 -7.47 0.79
N HIS A 46 4.08 -8.69 0.40
CA HIS A 46 4.83 -9.52 -0.53
C HIS A 46 3.87 -10.12 -1.58
N PRO A 47 4.10 -9.95 -2.89
CA PRO A 47 3.18 -10.42 -3.92
C PRO A 47 3.07 -11.95 -3.99
N LYS A 48 4.13 -12.66 -3.57
CA LYS A 48 4.20 -14.13 -3.62
C LYS A 48 3.44 -14.82 -2.48
N ARG A 49 3.17 -14.13 -1.36
CA ARG A 49 2.38 -14.68 -0.24
C ARG A 49 0.93 -15.07 -0.60
N ASN A 50 0.43 -14.65 -1.75
CA ASN A 50 -0.94 -14.91 -2.20
C ASN A 50 -1.02 -15.67 -3.54
N GLN A 51 -0.01 -16.48 -3.88
CA GLN A 51 0.07 -17.21 -5.16
C GLN A 51 -1.10 -18.16 -5.45
N GLY A 52 -1.81 -18.67 -4.42
CA GLY A 52 -2.93 -19.60 -4.58
C GLY A 52 -4.14 -19.08 -5.37
N ARG A 53 -4.16 -17.81 -5.79
CA ARG A 53 -5.24 -17.20 -6.58
C ARG A 53 -4.86 -16.87 -8.03
N GLY A 54 -3.81 -17.49 -8.57
CA GLY A 54 -3.30 -17.19 -9.92
C GLY A 54 -4.35 -17.24 -11.03
N HIS A 55 -5.32 -18.16 -10.96
CA HIS A 55 -6.40 -18.23 -11.97
C HIS A 55 -7.37 -17.05 -11.90
N GLN A 56 -7.81 -16.66 -10.69
CA GLN A 56 -8.69 -15.50 -10.47
C GLN A 56 -7.99 -14.21 -10.91
N LEU A 57 -6.71 -14.08 -10.60
CA LEU A 57 -5.88 -12.96 -11.05
C LEU A 57 -5.79 -12.90 -12.58
N ALA A 58 -5.42 -14.00 -13.23
CA ALA A 58 -5.31 -14.05 -14.69
C ALA A 58 -6.64 -13.74 -15.40
N GLN A 59 -7.77 -14.16 -14.82
CA GLN A 59 -9.09 -13.79 -15.33
C GLN A 59 -9.34 -12.29 -15.16
N PHE A 60 -9.14 -11.74 -13.97
CA PHE A 60 -9.35 -10.32 -13.68
C PHE A 60 -8.50 -9.40 -14.58
N LEU A 61 -7.24 -9.77 -14.86
CA LEU A 61 -6.36 -8.99 -15.73
C LEU A 61 -6.86 -8.93 -17.19
N ARG A 62 -7.41 -10.04 -17.70
CA ARG A 62 -7.94 -10.12 -19.07
C ARG A 62 -9.33 -9.51 -19.23
N SER A 63 -10.15 -9.53 -18.18
CA SER A 63 -11.51 -8.99 -18.21
C SER A 63 -11.53 -7.46 -18.23
N SER A 64 -12.55 -6.87 -18.86
CA SER A 64 -12.87 -5.46 -18.69
C SER A 64 -13.36 -5.18 -17.26
N ILE A 65 -13.07 -3.99 -16.75
CA ILE A 65 -13.54 -3.55 -15.43
C ILE A 65 -15.03 -3.23 -15.53
N THR A 66 -15.86 -3.89 -14.72
CA THR A 66 -17.31 -3.67 -14.74
C THR A 66 -17.74 -2.61 -13.73
N GLY A 67 -16.87 -2.31 -12.76
CA GLY A 67 -17.19 -1.44 -11.63
C GLY A 67 -17.71 -2.20 -10.41
N ALA A 68 -17.90 -3.51 -10.50
CA ALA A 68 -18.23 -4.34 -9.35
C ALA A 68 -16.97 -4.61 -8.51
N VAL A 69 -16.88 -4.01 -7.31
CA VAL A 69 -15.64 -4.07 -6.50
C VAL A 69 -15.25 -5.49 -6.04
N ASP A 70 -16.20 -6.42 -6.00
CA ASP A 70 -16.01 -7.84 -5.68
C ASP A 70 -15.44 -8.66 -6.86
N GLU A 71 -15.30 -8.07 -8.05
CA GLU A 71 -14.55 -8.66 -9.16
C GLU A 71 -13.04 -8.70 -8.90
N VAL A 72 -12.56 -7.90 -7.94
CA VAL A 72 -11.14 -7.83 -7.55
C VAL A 72 -10.78 -9.03 -6.66
N PRO A 73 -9.82 -9.86 -7.06
CA PRO A 73 -9.39 -11.00 -6.25
C PRO A 73 -8.95 -10.56 -4.84
N GLY A 74 -9.55 -11.18 -3.82
CA GLY A 74 -9.33 -10.85 -2.41
C GLY A 74 -10.41 -9.95 -1.80
N VAL A 75 -11.28 -9.31 -2.60
CA VAL A 75 -12.41 -8.54 -2.11
C VAL A 75 -13.62 -9.45 -1.89
N GLY A 76 -13.80 -9.91 -0.65
CA GLY A 76 -15.01 -10.60 -0.21
C GLY A 76 -16.10 -9.65 0.33
N PRO A 77 -17.26 -10.17 0.77
CA PRO A 77 -18.38 -9.35 1.28
C PRO A 77 -17.98 -8.42 2.43
N VAL A 78 -17.08 -8.87 3.31
CA VAL A 78 -16.57 -8.06 4.43
C VAL A 78 -15.69 -6.92 3.92
N ALA A 79 -14.77 -7.20 3.00
CA ALA A 79 -13.89 -6.18 2.42
C ALA A 79 -14.70 -5.14 1.63
N LYS A 80 -15.68 -5.59 0.82
CA LYS A 80 -16.63 -4.74 0.11
C LYS A 80 -17.38 -3.79 1.04
N ARG A 81 -17.89 -4.31 2.17
CA ARG A 81 -18.54 -3.48 3.19
C ARG A 81 -17.57 -2.46 3.80
N LYS A 82 -16.34 -2.87 4.14
CA LYS A 82 -15.33 -1.96 4.70
C LYS A 82 -14.87 -0.87 3.73
N LEU A 83 -14.81 -1.18 2.45
CA LEU A 83 -14.53 -0.20 1.40
C LEU A 83 -15.63 0.86 1.30
N ALA A 84 -16.90 0.46 1.39
CA ALA A 84 -18.04 1.38 1.39
C ALA A 84 -18.20 2.18 2.70
N GLU A 85 -17.83 1.60 3.84
CA GLU A 85 -17.84 2.26 5.16
C GLU A 85 -16.64 3.19 5.39
N ALA A 86 -15.59 3.09 4.57
CA ALA A 86 -14.42 3.96 4.66
C ALA A 86 -14.77 5.41 4.31
N GLU A 87 -13.95 6.36 4.77
CA GLU A 87 -14.09 7.78 4.46
C GLU A 87 -14.12 8.05 2.96
N ASP A 88 -13.31 7.30 2.19
CA ASP A 88 -13.25 7.40 0.73
C ASP A 88 -14.51 6.83 0.01
N ASN A 89 -15.40 6.13 0.73
CA ASN A 89 -16.64 5.50 0.24
C ASN A 89 -16.46 4.77 -1.11
N ILE A 90 -15.58 3.77 -1.11
CA ILE A 90 -15.22 3.02 -2.31
C ILE A 90 -16.30 1.98 -2.58
N GLN A 91 -17.09 2.20 -3.64
CA GLN A 91 -18.19 1.33 -4.05
C GLN A 91 -17.89 0.58 -5.35
N THR A 92 -16.90 1.06 -6.12
CA THR A 92 -16.58 0.52 -7.44
C THR A 92 -15.10 0.19 -7.61
N THR A 93 -14.79 -0.71 -8.54
CA THR A 93 -13.41 -1.05 -8.92
C THR A 93 -12.64 0.16 -9.45
N HIS A 94 -13.32 1.05 -10.19
CA HIS A 94 -12.73 2.29 -10.69
C HIS A 94 -12.25 3.20 -9.56
N GLN A 95 -13.07 3.35 -8.51
CA GLN A 95 -12.69 4.12 -7.33
C GLN A 95 -11.54 3.47 -6.58
N LEU A 96 -11.53 2.13 -6.45
CA LEU A 96 -10.44 1.41 -5.80
C LEU A 96 -9.11 1.59 -6.55
N LEU A 97 -9.14 1.52 -7.89
CA LEU A 97 -8.01 1.87 -8.75
C LEU A 97 -7.60 3.33 -8.57
N GLY A 98 -8.55 4.26 -8.61
CA GLY A 98 -8.30 5.68 -8.38
C GLY A 98 -7.61 5.92 -7.02
N LYS A 99 -8.05 5.21 -5.97
CA LYS A 99 -7.42 5.28 -4.66
C LYS A 99 -5.98 4.78 -4.69
N TYR A 100 -5.73 3.62 -5.30
CA TYR A 100 -4.36 3.13 -5.49
C TYR A 100 -3.50 4.16 -6.23
N LEU A 101 -3.97 4.70 -7.34
CA LEU A 101 -3.24 5.70 -8.13
C LEU A 101 -3.00 7.00 -7.38
N SER A 102 -3.95 7.46 -6.55
CA SER A 102 -3.81 8.68 -5.75
C SER A 102 -2.70 8.60 -4.70
N LEU A 103 -2.30 7.38 -4.32
CA LEU A 103 -1.20 7.14 -3.37
C LEU A 103 0.17 7.10 -4.06
N LYS A 104 0.24 7.22 -5.40
CA LYS A 104 1.50 7.29 -6.13
C LYS A 104 2.02 8.74 -6.12
N GLY A 105 3.07 8.98 -5.35
CA GLY A 105 3.84 10.22 -5.40
C GLY A 105 4.83 10.23 -6.57
N LYS A 106 5.39 11.42 -6.87
CA LYS A 106 6.37 11.62 -7.95
C LYS A 106 7.62 10.75 -7.80
N GLU A 107 8.12 10.63 -6.57
CA GLU A 107 9.35 9.90 -6.23
C GLU A 107 9.06 8.56 -5.53
N THR A 108 7.78 8.17 -5.42
CA THR A 108 7.37 6.94 -4.74
C THR A 108 7.74 5.75 -5.59
N ASP A 109 8.59 4.86 -5.09
CA ASP A 109 8.96 3.65 -5.81
C ASP A 109 7.79 2.62 -5.86
N CYS A 110 8.00 1.49 -6.54
CA CYS A 110 6.97 0.45 -6.65
C CYS A 110 6.65 -0.22 -5.31
N ILE A 111 7.68 -0.47 -4.48
CA ILE A 111 7.56 -1.19 -3.22
C ILE A 111 6.80 -0.32 -2.22
N GLU A 112 7.23 0.93 -2.08
CA GLU A 112 6.60 1.94 -1.24
C GLU A 112 5.14 2.13 -1.65
N HIS A 113 4.85 2.27 -2.94
CA HIS A 113 3.47 2.46 -3.41
C HIS A 113 2.55 1.30 -3.03
N CYS A 114 3.01 0.06 -3.21
CA CYS A 114 2.25 -1.12 -2.82
C CYS A 114 2.10 -1.25 -1.31
N GLU A 115 3.15 -0.91 -0.54
CA GLU A 115 3.11 -0.94 0.92
C GLU A 115 2.17 0.14 1.47
N THR A 116 2.19 1.36 0.93
CA THR A 116 1.24 2.43 1.31
C THR A 116 -0.20 1.99 1.10
N PHE A 117 -0.50 1.38 -0.05
CA PHE A 117 -1.85 0.86 -0.32
C PHE A 117 -2.20 -0.31 0.61
N TYR A 118 -1.26 -1.21 0.89
CA TYR A 118 -1.43 -2.32 1.84
C TYR A 118 -1.75 -1.84 3.26
N GLN A 119 -1.08 -0.77 3.72
CA GLN A 119 -1.33 -0.16 5.03
C GLN A 119 -2.65 0.60 5.03
N TRP A 120 -3.02 1.32 3.96
CA TRP A 120 -4.34 1.95 3.87
C TRP A 120 -5.48 0.92 3.97
N LEU A 121 -5.36 -0.25 3.32
CA LEU A 121 -6.35 -1.33 3.49
C LEU A 121 -6.45 -1.78 4.96
N LYS A 122 -5.33 -1.76 5.70
CA LYS A 122 -5.30 -2.07 7.14
C LYS A 122 -6.03 -1.01 7.95
N THR A 123 -5.82 0.27 7.67
CA THR A 123 -6.42 1.37 8.45
C THR A 123 -7.94 1.39 8.34
N ILE A 124 -8.50 0.99 7.18
CA ILE A 124 -9.95 0.82 6.99
C ILE A 124 -10.49 -0.52 7.50
N GLY A 125 -9.64 -1.35 8.14
CA GLY A 125 -10.03 -2.58 8.82
C GLY A 125 -10.07 -3.84 7.96
N ILE A 126 -9.47 -3.84 6.76
CA ILE A 126 -9.35 -5.05 5.93
C ILE A 126 -8.11 -5.82 6.41
N ASN A 127 -8.30 -6.88 7.19
CA ASN A 127 -7.17 -7.62 7.77
C ASN A 127 -6.68 -8.80 6.92
N GLN A 128 -7.60 -9.46 6.21
CA GLN A 128 -7.32 -10.66 5.42
C GLN A 128 -7.20 -10.34 3.93
N TYR A 129 -6.42 -11.13 3.19
CA TYR A 129 -6.26 -11.07 1.73
C TYR A 129 -5.81 -9.72 1.15
N ARG A 130 -5.35 -8.78 1.97
CA ARG A 130 -4.83 -7.48 1.53
C ARG A 130 -3.79 -7.61 0.43
N GLY A 131 -2.84 -8.53 0.57
CA GLY A 131 -1.81 -8.72 -0.45
C GLY A 131 -2.38 -9.21 -1.79
N ALA A 132 -3.45 -10.01 -1.79
CA ALA A 132 -4.13 -10.37 -3.03
C ALA A 132 -4.81 -9.16 -3.68
N ILE A 133 -5.41 -8.27 -2.88
CA ILE A 133 -6.03 -7.02 -3.36
C ILE A 133 -4.97 -6.10 -3.96
N VAL A 134 -3.88 -5.84 -3.23
CA VAL A 134 -2.78 -4.98 -3.70
C VAL A 134 -2.21 -5.51 -5.00
N ARG A 135 -1.88 -6.80 -5.06
CA ARG A 135 -1.35 -7.43 -6.27
C ARG A 135 -2.29 -7.30 -7.45
N SER A 136 -3.58 -7.59 -7.25
CA SER A 136 -4.57 -7.54 -8.32
C SER A 136 -4.72 -6.13 -8.89
N ILE A 137 -4.82 -5.13 -8.01
CA ILE A 137 -4.97 -3.73 -8.40
C ILE A 137 -3.69 -3.20 -9.06
N ALA A 138 -2.51 -3.54 -8.52
CA ALA A 138 -1.23 -3.10 -9.06
C ALA A 138 -0.95 -3.71 -10.44
N GLU A 139 -1.15 -5.02 -10.62
CA GLU A 139 -1.00 -5.68 -11.92
C GLU A 139 -2.03 -5.13 -12.93
N LYS A 140 -3.28 -4.90 -12.50
CA LYS A 140 -4.30 -4.30 -13.39
C LYS A 140 -3.92 -2.86 -13.77
N ALA A 141 -3.48 -2.04 -12.83
CA ALA A 141 -2.99 -0.70 -13.10
C ALA A 141 -1.85 -0.72 -14.12
N ASN A 142 -0.92 -1.67 -14.00
CA ASN A 142 0.19 -1.84 -14.92
C ASN A 142 -0.23 -2.23 -16.34
N THR A 143 -1.35 -2.95 -16.52
CA THR A 143 -1.90 -3.22 -17.86
C THR A 143 -2.41 -1.95 -18.55
N MET A 144 -2.79 -0.93 -17.79
CA MET A 144 -3.30 0.35 -18.30
C MET A 144 -2.20 1.42 -18.39
N MET A 145 -1.23 1.39 -17.47
CA MET A 145 -0.11 2.32 -17.34
C MET A 145 1.17 1.54 -17.05
N PRO A 146 1.87 1.06 -18.09
CA PRO A 146 3.08 0.27 -17.94
C PRO A 146 4.16 1.03 -17.16
N GLY A 147 4.83 0.32 -16.25
CA GLY A 147 5.92 0.86 -15.41
C GLY A 147 5.47 1.35 -14.04
N ILE A 148 4.17 1.33 -13.73
CA ILE A 148 3.68 1.70 -12.39
C ILE A 148 3.92 0.61 -11.34
N TYR A 149 3.98 -0.65 -11.78
CA TYR A 149 4.21 -1.81 -10.92
C TYR A 149 5.21 -2.77 -11.56
N GLU A 150 6.16 -3.23 -10.73
CA GLU A 150 7.20 -4.18 -11.13
C GLU A 150 7.33 -5.27 -10.05
N GLY A 151 6.79 -6.45 -10.35
CA GLY A 151 6.81 -7.59 -9.42
C GLY A 151 8.21 -8.18 -9.19
N SER A 152 9.16 -7.99 -10.11
CA SER A 152 10.56 -8.46 -10.01
C SER A 152 11.39 -7.75 -8.94
N LEU A 153 10.93 -6.60 -8.45
CA LEU A 153 11.62 -5.87 -7.38
C LEU A 153 11.46 -6.53 -6.01
N TYR A 154 10.55 -7.49 -5.89
CA TYR A 154 10.34 -8.24 -4.66
C TYR A 154 11.27 -9.47 -4.63
N PRO A 155 12.11 -9.62 -3.59
CA PRO A 155 13.02 -10.75 -3.49
C PRO A 155 12.24 -12.07 -3.44
N ASP A 156 12.83 -13.10 -4.00
CA ASP A 156 12.27 -14.44 -3.89
C ASP A 156 12.48 -14.90 -2.43
N ASP A 157 11.39 -15.32 -1.78
CA ASP A 157 11.50 -16.00 -0.49
C ASP A 157 12.12 -17.39 -0.79
N ASP A 158 13.43 -17.56 -0.53
CA ASP A 158 14.13 -18.86 -0.57
C ASP A 158 13.54 -19.88 0.43
#